data_AF-H0FFK0-F1
#
_entry.id   AF-H0FFK0-F1
#
_cell.length_a   1.000
_cell.length_b   1.000
_cell.length_c   1.000
_cell.angle_alpha   90.00
_cell.angle_beta   90.00
_cell.angle_gamma   90.00
#
_symmetry.space_group_name_H-M   'P 1'
#
loop_
_entity.id
_entity.type
_entity.pdbx_description
1 polymer ?
#
loop_
_entity_poly.entity_id
_entity_poly.type
_entity_poly.pdbx_seq_one_letter_code
_entity_poly.pdbx_strand_id
1 'polypeptide(L)'
;MGFNAATARVSGYADGSLELKAINGISMLNIVEMNGNKITQLAPGALSVGSQDAVNGSQLYATNQNVAGNTTAITSLDGRVTGNTSSITAMDGRVIKNTGDLVNLTNALNNGTQGLVRQDAGSRNITVAKSLDGTLVDLTGTAGARTLTGLRAGALNAGSQEAVNGSQLFATNQTMAGNSTAIGSLQGLVSSQG
;
A
#
# COMPACT_ATOMS: atom_id res chain seq x y z
N MET A 1 -6.24 84.03 -24.41
CA MET A 1 -4.88 84.59 -24.50
C MET A 1 -3.94 83.51 -23.99
N GLY A 2 -3.24 82.80 -24.88
CA GLY A 2 -2.37 81.68 -24.52
C GLY A 2 -0.90 82.09 -24.51
N PHE A 3 -0.06 81.35 -23.77
CA PHE A 3 1.39 81.45 -23.90
C PHE A 3 1.80 80.92 -25.29
N ASN A 4 2.32 81.79 -26.16
CA ASN A 4 2.76 81.45 -27.53
C ASN A 4 4.29 81.23 -27.61
N ALA A 5 4.89 80.71 -26.54
CA ALA A 5 6.33 80.43 -26.48
C ALA A 5 6.55 78.91 -26.39
N ALA A 6 7.62 78.42 -27.03
CA ALA A 6 8.01 77.01 -27.02
C ALA A 6 8.25 76.43 -25.61
N THR A 7 8.45 77.31 -24.61
CA THR A 7 8.56 76.96 -23.19
C THR A 7 7.84 78.02 -22.34
N ALA A 8 6.87 77.59 -21.54
CA ALA A 8 6.33 78.38 -20.44
C ALA A 8 7.01 77.90 -19.15
N ARG A 9 7.89 78.73 -18.58
CA ARG A 9 8.55 78.43 -17.32
C ARG A 9 7.91 79.20 -16.19
N VAL A 10 7.58 78.49 -15.13
CA VAL A 10 7.06 79.06 -13.91
C VAL A 10 8.12 78.89 -12.82
N SER A 11 8.61 80.00 -12.27
CA SER A 11 9.67 80.01 -11.26
C SER A 11 9.32 80.94 -10.11
N GLY A 12 9.49 80.48 -8.86
CA GLY A 12 9.41 81.32 -7.65
C GLY A 12 8.04 81.42 -6.99
N TYR A 13 7.46 80.29 -6.55
CA TYR A 13 6.32 80.31 -5.63
C TYR A 13 6.82 80.29 -4.19
N ALA A 14 6.51 81.35 -3.42
CA ALA A 14 7.00 81.51 -2.05
C ALA A 14 6.46 80.45 -1.06
N ASP A 15 5.35 79.79 -1.41
CA ASP A 15 4.73 78.71 -0.64
C ASP A 15 4.90 77.32 -1.29
N GLY A 16 5.58 77.23 -2.44
CA GLY A 16 5.80 75.99 -3.19
C GLY A 16 4.57 75.41 -3.89
N SER A 17 3.43 76.12 -3.92
CA SER A 17 2.19 75.62 -4.52
C SER A 17 2.05 76.10 -5.97
N LEU A 18 1.76 75.17 -6.89
CA LEU A 18 1.30 75.49 -8.24
C LEU A 18 -0.14 74.98 -8.38
N GLU A 19 -1.07 75.91 -8.59
CA GLU A 19 -2.47 75.58 -8.82
C GLU A 19 -2.83 75.74 -10.30
N LEU A 20 -3.28 74.66 -10.92
CA LEU A 20 -3.82 74.63 -12.28
C LEU A 20 -5.31 74.31 -12.17
N LYS A 21 -6.17 75.19 -12.70
CA LYS A 21 -7.64 75.03 -12.68
C LYS A 21 -8.21 75.11 -14.08
N ALA A 22 -9.01 74.12 -14.45
CA ALA A 22 -9.77 74.11 -15.70
C ALA A 22 -11.12 73.42 -15.47
N ILE A 23 -12.17 73.91 -16.14
CA ILE A 23 -13.55 73.42 -15.97
C ILE A 23 -13.71 71.96 -16.44
N ASN A 24 -12.94 71.57 -17.46
CA ASN A 24 -13.02 70.24 -18.10
C ASN A 24 -11.79 69.37 -17.78
N GLY A 25 -11.11 69.64 -16.66
CA GLY A 25 -9.87 68.95 -16.31
C GLY A 25 -8.65 69.48 -17.05
N ILE A 26 -7.49 68.93 -16.71
CA ILE A 26 -6.18 69.33 -17.24
C ILE A 26 -5.66 68.20 -18.11
N SER A 27 -5.42 68.47 -19.39
CA SER A 27 -4.79 67.51 -20.30
C SER A 27 -3.30 67.83 -20.44
N MET A 28 -2.45 66.83 -20.19
CA MET A 28 -1.03 66.88 -20.47
C MET A 28 -0.78 66.13 -21.78
N LEU A 29 -0.40 66.84 -22.84
CA LEU A 29 -0.30 66.28 -24.20
C LEU A 29 0.99 65.49 -24.44
N ASN A 30 1.98 65.63 -23.56
CA ASN A 30 3.29 64.98 -23.65
C ASN A 30 3.68 64.36 -22.30
N ILE A 31 4.89 63.81 -22.22
CA ILE A 31 5.47 63.21 -21.01
C ILE A 31 5.46 64.22 -19.85
N VAL A 32 5.10 63.74 -18.67
CA VAL A 32 5.27 64.44 -17.40
C VAL A 32 6.47 63.85 -16.66
N GLU A 33 7.56 64.63 -16.57
CA GLU A 33 8.75 64.22 -15.83
C GLU A 33 8.60 64.53 -14.33
N MET A 34 8.37 63.51 -13.51
CA MET A 34 8.14 63.68 -12.07
C MET A 34 9.44 63.81 -11.24
N ASN A 35 10.61 63.51 -11.80
CA ASN A 35 11.92 63.65 -11.13
C ASN A 35 11.99 63.03 -9.71
N GLY A 36 11.40 61.85 -9.52
CA GLY A 36 11.40 61.12 -8.24
C GLY A 36 10.37 61.62 -7.21
N ASN A 37 9.57 62.63 -7.54
CA ASN A 37 8.53 63.14 -6.64
C ASN A 37 7.35 62.16 -6.52
N LYS A 38 6.72 62.14 -5.34
CA LYS A 38 5.51 61.36 -5.08
C LYS A 38 4.29 62.04 -5.70
N ILE A 39 3.36 61.23 -6.22
CA ILE A 39 2.00 61.65 -6.53
C ILE A 39 1.10 61.12 -5.40
N THR A 40 0.51 62.02 -4.62
CA THR A 40 -0.31 61.68 -3.45
C THR A 40 -1.76 62.12 -3.64
N GLN A 41 -2.65 61.61 -2.78
CA GLN A 41 -4.09 61.87 -2.82
C GLN A 41 -4.80 61.41 -4.12
N LEU A 42 -4.24 60.41 -4.79
CA LEU A 42 -4.90 59.75 -5.90
C LEU A 42 -6.08 58.91 -5.37
N ALA A 43 -7.29 59.25 -5.79
CA ALA A 43 -8.46 58.40 -5.55
C ALA A 43 -8.24 57.01 -6.20
N PRO A 44 -8.81 55.92 -5.64
CA PRO A 44 -8.69 54.60 -6.26
C PRO A 44 -9.20 54.63 -7.71
N GLY A 45 -8.37 54.22 -8.65
CA GLY A 45 -8.78 54.12 -10.07
C GLY A 45 -9.76 52.98 -10.30
N ALA A 46 -10.58 53.05 -11.35
CA ALA A 46 -11.41 51.91 -11.72
C ALA A 46 -10.54 50.72 -12.15
N LEU A 47 -10.77 49.52 -11.59
CA LEU A 47 -10.12 48.28 -12.05
C LEU A 47 -11.02 47.57 -13.06
N SER A 48 -10.92 47.95 -14.33
CA SER A 48 -11.64 47.31 -15.43
C SER A 48 -10.77 47.23 -16.68
N VAL A 49 -11.10 46.34 -17.61
CA VAL A 49 -10.29 46.04 -18.81
C VAL A 49 -9.99 47.28 -19.67
N GLY A 50 -10.87 48.29 -19.66
CA GLY A 50 -10.68 49.54 -20.44
C GLY A 50 -10.27 50.76 -19.61
N SER A 51 -9.97 50.58 -18.31
CA SER A 51 -9.61 51.71 -17.46
C SER A 51 -8.25 52.29 -17.84
N GLN A 52 -8.18 53.61 -17.87
CA GLN A 52 -6.94 54.38 -18.01
C GLN A 52 -6.61 55.12 -16.71
N ASP A 53 -7.37 54.85 -15.64
CA ASP A 53 -7.15 55.48 -14.34
C ASP A 53 -5.84 54.98 -13.75
N ALA A 54 -5.09 55.89 -13.14
CA ALA A 54 -3.96 55.52 -12.32
C ALA A 54 -4.44 54.76 -11.07
N VAL A 55 -3.71 53.73 -10.67
CA VAL A 55 -3.96 52.98 -9.43
C VAL A 55 -3.14 53.55 -8.29
N ASN A 56 -3.70 53.52 -7.08
CA ASN A 56 -3.00 53.98 -5.88
C ASN A 56 -2.44 52.80 -5.06
N GLY A 57 -1.66 53.14 -4.02
CA GLY A 57 -1.02 52.14 -3.16
C GLY A 57 -1.99 51.19 -2.44
N SER A 58 -3.22 51.63 -2.13
CA SER A 58 -4.20 50.76 -1.44
C SER A 58 -4.68 49.61 -2.33
N GLN A 59 -4.81 49.85 -3.64
CA GLN A 59 -5.23 48.84 -4.61
C GLN A 59 -4.13 47.82 -4.85
N LEU A 60 -2.88 48.29 -5.01
CA LEU A 60 -1.72 47.40 -5.12
C LEU A 60 -1.49 46.61 -3.83
N TYR A 61 -1.70 47.23 -2.67
CA TYR A 61 -1.63 46.56 -1.38
C TYR A 61 -2.64 45.43 -1.25
N ALA A 62 -3.91 45.64 -1.63
CA ALA A 62 -4.93 44.58 -1.61
C ALA A 62 -4.53 43.38 -2.48
N THR A 63 -4.03 43.62 -3.69
CA THR A 63 -3.47 42.56 -4.55
C THR A 63 -2.32 41.83 -3.87
N ASN A 64 -1.39 42.56 -3.24
CA ASN A 64 -0.24 41.97 -2.54
C ASN A 64 -0.67 41.11 -1.33
N GLN A 65 -1.75 41.47 -0.64
CA GLN A 65 -2.32 40.62 0.43
C GLN A 65 -2.86 39.29 -0.11
N ASN A 66 -3.54 39.31 -1.27
CA ASN A 66 -3.99 38.08 -1.94
C ASN A 66 -2.81 37.21 -2.39
N VAL A 67 -1.76 37.83 -2.94
CA VAL A 67 -0.52 37.13 -3.32
C VAL A 67 0.13 36.48 -2.10
N ALA A 68 0.24 37.20 -0.98
CA ALA A 68 0.77 36.65 0.26
C ALA A 68 -0.06 35.46 0.76
N GLY A 69 -1.39 35.55 0.68
CA GLY A 69 -2.30 34.43 0.99
C GLY A 69 -2.04 33.21 0.12
N ASN A 70 -1.84 33.41 -1.19
CA ASN A 70 -1.49 32.32 -2.11
C ASN A 70 -0.13 31.70 -1.76
N THR A 71 0.87 32.50 -1.40
CA THR A 71 2.18 32.01 -0.94
C THR A 71 2.04 31.10 0.28
N THR A 72 1.26 31.51 1.29
CA THR A 72 1.00 30.68 2.48
C THR A 72 0.28 29.38 2.15
N ALA A 73 -0.70 29.42 1.25
CA ALA A 73 -1.42 28.22 0.80
C ALA A 73 -0.48 27.23 0.07
N ILE A 74 0.41 27.74 -0.78
CA ILE A 74 1.41 26.93 -1.49
C ILE A 74 2.37 26.26 -0.52
N THR A 75 2.90 27.00 0.47
CA THR A 75 3.76 26.41 1.52
C THR A 75 3.03 25.32 2.30
N SER A 76 1.74 25.49 2.58
CA SER A 76 0.94 24.48 3.26
C SER A 76 0.73 23.22 2.41
N LEU A 77 0.53 23.38 1.10
CA LEU A 77 0.43 22.27 0.16
C LEU A 77 1.76 21.51 0.05
N ASP A 78 2.89 22.22 0.02
CA ASP A 78 4.23 21.62 0.00
C ASP A 78 4.49 20.74 1.24
N GLY A 79 4.09 21.22 2.42
CA GLY A 79 4.13 20.42 3.66
C GLY A 79 3.26 19.15 3.58
N ARG A 80 2.05 19.26 3.03
CA ARG A 80 1.17 18.09 2.82
C ARG A 80 1.76 17.10 1.83
N VAL A 81 2.35 17.57 0.74
CA VAL A 81 3.02 16.72 -0.26
C VAL A 81 4.20 15.99 0.38
N THR A 82 5.02 16.68 1.16
CA THR A 82 6.14 16.09 1.91
C THR A 82 5.67 15.00 2.90
N GLY A 83 4.56 15.26 3.61
CA GLY A 83 3.95 14.29 4.51
C GLY A 83 3.38 13.07 3.77
N ASN A 84 2.75 13.27 2.61
CA ASN A 84 2.26 12.20 1.76
C ASN A 84 3.42 11.34 1.23
N THR A 85 4.50 11.96 0.74
CA THR A 85 5.70 11.26 0.28
C THR A 85 6.29 10.38 1.38
N SER A 86 6.38 10.89 2.60
CA SER A 86 6.87 10.12 3.75
C SER A 86 5.97 8.91 4.06
N SER A 87 4.64 9.11 4.02
CA SER A 87 3.67 8.04 4.25
C SER A 87 3.72 6.96 3.17
N ILE A 88 3.89 7.35 1.90
CA ILE A 88 4.02 6.43 0.77
C ILE A 88 5.29 5.59 0.91
N THR A 89 6.44 6.20 1.27
CA THR A 89 7.68 5.47 1.53
C THR A 89 7.53 4.45 2.66
N ALA A 90 6.82 4.80 3.74
CA ALA A 90 6.54 3.87 4.83
C ALA A 90 5.62 2.71 4.40
N MET A 91 4.63 2.98 3.54
CA MET A 91 3.78 1.93 2.95
C MET A 91 4.58 0.99 2.05
N ASP A 92 5.48 1.52 1.23
CA ASP A 92 6.36 0.73 0.36
C ASP A 92 7.22 -0.25 1.18
N GLY A 93 7.83 0.24 2.27
CA GLY A 93 8.58 -0.61 3.21
C GLY A 93 7.72 -1.74 3.83
N ARG A 94 6.45 -1.45 4.18
CA ARG A 94 5.51 -2.48 4.67
C ARG A 94 5.17 -3.51 3.60
N VAL A 95 4.97 -3.09 2.36
CA VAL A 95 4.66 -3.99 1.23
C VAL A 95 5.85 -4.90 0.93
N ILE A 96 7.07 -4.37 0.94
CA ILE A 96 8.30 -5.15 0.77
C ILE A 96 8.42 -6.22 1.86
N LYS A 97 8.23 -5.83 3.13
CA LYS A 97 8.28 -6.76 4.26
C LYS A 97 7.23 -7.87 4.12
N ASN A 98 5.98 -7.50 3.87
CA ASN A 98 4.90 -8.47 3.69
C ASN A 98 5.19 -9.45 2.54
N THR A 99 5.75 -8.95 1.43
CA THR A 99 6.14 -9.78 0.29
C THR A 99 7.22 -10.79 0.69
N GLY A 100 8.23 -10.36 1.45
CA GLY A 100 9.26 -11.25 2.00
C GLY A 100 8.70 -12.31 2.95
N ASP A 101 7.82 -11.91 3.87
CA ASP A 101 7.17 -12.83 4.82
C ASP A 101 6.30 -13.88 4.10
N LEU A 102 5.58 -13.47 3.03
CA LEU A 102 4.79 -14.38 2.20
C LEU A 102 5.66 -15.38 1.42
N VAL A 103 6.81 -14.94 0.89
CA VAL A 103 7.77 -15.82 0.24
C VAL A 103 8.32 -16.84 1.25
N ASN A 104 8.67 -16.40 2.46
CA ASN A 104 9.14 -17.27 3.53
C ASN A 104 8.10 -18.32 3.94
N LEU A 105 6.83 -17.92 4.10
CA LEU A 105 5.73 -18.84 4.40
C LEU A 105 5.53 -19.84 3.26
N THR A 106 5.51 -19.37 2.02
CA THR A 106 5.38 -20.23 0.83
C THR A 106 6.51 -21.26 0.77
N ASN A 107 7.74 -20.84 1.02
CA ASN A 107 8.89 -21.72 1.08
C ASN A 107 8.76 -22.74 2.23
N ALA A 108 8.33 -22.31 3.41
CA ALA A 108 8.15 -23.20 4.55
C ALA A 108 7.05 -24.26 4.30
N LEU A 109 5.97 -23.88 3.59
CA LEU A 109 4.90 -24.81 3.19
C LEU A 109 5.39 -25.78 2.10
N ASN A 110 6.03 -25.29 1.04
CA ASN A 110 6.55 -26.13 -0.05
C ASN A 110 7.59 -27.13 0.46
N ASN A 111 8.43 -26.72 1.41
CA ASN A 111 9.45 -27.56 2.02
C ASN A 111 8.93 -28.41 3.19
N GLY A 112 7.64 -28.29 3.56
CA GLY A 112 7.04 -29.05 4.66
C GLY A 112 7.71 -28.81 6.02
N THR A 113 8.20 -27.59 6.28
CA THR A 113 8.87 -27.24 7.53
C THR A 113 7.94 -26.54 8.53
N GLN A 114 6.75 -26.10 8.08
CA GLN A 114 5.69 -25.50 8.90
C GLN A 114 4.33 -26.17 8.65
N GLY A 115 3.46 -26.20 9.68
CA GLY A 115 2.12 -26.80 9.60
C GLY A 115 1.97 -28.11 10.40
N LEU A 116 0.82 -28.77 10.33
CA LEU A 116 0.60 -30.00 11.11
C LEU A 116 1.39 -31.20 10.56
N VAL A 117 1.53 -31.29 9.25
CA VAL A 117 2.32 -32.33 8.58
C VAL A 117 3.65 -31.73 8.18
N ARG A 118 4.75 -32.24 8.75
CA ARG A 118 6.10 -31.72 8.50
C ARG A 118 7.09 -32.84 8.25
N GLN A 119 8.09 -32.59 7.42
CA GLN A 119 9.26 -33.46 7.32
C GLN A 119 10.36 -32.96 8.25
N ASP A 120 10.79 -33.82 9.18
CA ASP A 120 11.91 -33.52 10.06
C ASP A 120 13.23 -33.44 9.27
N ALA A 121 14.05 -32.45 9.60
CA ALA A 121 15.26 -32.18 8.84
C ALA A 121 16.41 -33.18 9.12
N GLY A 122 16.44 -33.79 10.31
CA GLY A 122 17.46 -34.79 10.62
C GLY A 122 17.08 -36.15 10.08
N SER A 123 15.99 -36.69 10.62
CA SER A 123 15.50 -38.04 10.37
C SER A 123 14.82 -38.25 9.02
N ARG A 124 14.42 -37.16 8.34
CA ARG A 124 13.61 -37.20 7.11
C ARG A 124 12.22 -37.83 7.29
N ASN A 125 11.81 -38.08 8.54
CA ASN A 125 10.49 -38.61 8.86
C ASN A 125 9.42 -37.56 8.59
N ILE A 126 8.32 -37.98 7.96
CA ILE A 126 7.10 -37.19 7.92
C ILE A 126 6.36 -37.43 9.23
N THR A 127 6.03 -36.36 9.92
CA THR A 127 5.30 -36.38 11.19
C THR A 127 3.98 -35.65 11.06
N VAL A 128 2.98 -36.10 11.79
CA VAL A 128 1.64 -35.49 11.81
C VAL A 128 1.37 -35.04 13.24
N ALA A 129 1.19 -33.73 13.44
CA ALA A 129 0.85 -33.09 14.70
C ALA A 129 1.74 -33.48 15.91
N LYS A 130 3.02 -33.84 15.69
CA LYS A 130 3.95 -34.36 16.71
C LYS A 130 4.04 -33.54 18.01
N SER A 131 3.84 -32.23 17.92
CA SER A 131 3.94 -31.29 19.05
C SER A 131 2.60 -30.99 19.72
N LEU A 132 1.51 -31.64 19.31
CA LEU A 132 0.17 -31.48 19.86
C LEU A 132 -0.31 -32.81 20.47
N ASP A 133 -1.29 -32.73 21.36
CA ASP A 133 -2.02 -33.88 21.90
C ASP A 133 -3.08 -34.39 20.90
N GLY A 134 -3.68 -35.54 21.17
CA GLY A 134 -4.69 -36.22 20.40
C GLY A 134 -4.31 -37.69 20.16
N THR A 135 -5.29 -38.59 20.28
CA THR A 135 -5.08 -40.04 20.08
C THR A 135 -5.70 -40.57 18.79
N LEU A 136 -6.29 -39.70 17.95
CA LEU A 136 -7.02 -40.07 16.75
C LEU A 136 -6.56 -39.24 15.54
N VAL A 137 -6.28 -39.93 14.44
CA VAL A 137 -6.18 -39.35 13.10
C VAL A 137 -7.36 -39.90 12.28
N ASP A 138 -8.38 -39.07 12.07
CA ASP A 138 -9.53 -39.43 11.25
C ASP A 138 -9.25 -39.09 9.77
N LEU A 139 -9.32 -40.11 8.91
CA LEU A 139 -9.09 -40.01 7.46
C LEU A 139 -10.39 -40.03 6.65
N THR A 140 -11.57 -39.97 7.29
CA THR A 140 -12.86 -39.90 6.60
C THR A 140 -13.01 -38.59 5.82
N GLY A 141 -13.75 -38.63 4.72
CA GLY A 141 -14.07 -37.47 3.89
C GLY A 141 -15.57 -37.40 3.59
N THR A 142 -15.98 -36.45 2.75
CA THR A 142 -17.39 -36.26 2.37
C THR A 142 -18.02 -37.46 1.65
N ALA A 143 -17.19 -38.35 1.09
CA ALA A 143 -17.61 -39.61 0.47
C ALA A 143 -17.44 -40.84 1.38
N GLY A 144 -17.14 -40.66 2.67
CA GLY A 144 -16.90 -41.73 3.63
C GLY A 144 -15.41 -42.03 3.85
N ALA A 145 -15.10 -43.25 4.30
CA ALA A 145 -13.74 -43.70 4.60
C ALA A 145 -12.85 -43.72 3.35
N ARG A 146 -11.55 -43.44 3.52
CA ARG A 146 -10.55 -43.50 2.44
C ARG A 146 -9.71 -44.77 2.53
N THR A 147 -9.28 -45.29 1.38
CA THR A 147 -8.21 -46.29 1.31
C THR A 147 -6.86 -45.61 1.60
N LEU A 148 -6.10 -46.15 2.54
CA LEU A 148 -4.71 -45.76 2.77
C LEU A 148 -3.78 -46.73 2.01
N THR A 149 -3.08 -46.23 0.99
CA THR A 149 -2.16 -47.01 0.15
C THR A 149 -0.74 -46.46 0.19
N GLY A 150 0.22 -47.19 -0.38
CA GLY A 150 1.66 -46.85 -0.32
C GLY A 150 2.32 -47.26 1.00
N LEU A 151 1.66 -48.08 1.81
CA LEU A 151 2.18 -48.59 3.07
C LEU A 151 3.21 -49.71 2.82
N ARG A 152 4.46 -49.48 3.26
CA ARG A 152 5.45 -50.56 3.39
C ARG A 152 4.93 -51.60 4.40
N ALA A 153 5.28 -52.87 4.20
CA ALA A 153 4.92 -53.93 5.15
C ALA A 153 5.49 -53.61 6.54
N GLY A 154 4.62 -53.61 7.56
CA GLY A 154 5.01 -53.29 8.92
C GLY A 154 5.73 -54.44 9.60
N ALA A 155 6.61 -54.15 10.55
CA ALA A 155 7.25 -55.17 11.36
C ALA A 155 6.21 -55.98 12.17
N LEU A 156 6.32 -57.31 12.17
CA LEU A 156 5.40 -58.21 12.90
C LEU A 156 6.09 -58.76 14.14
N ASN A 157 6.01 -58.02 15.24
CA ASN A 157 6.52 -58.42 16.56
C ASN A 157 5.68 -57.76 17.67
N ALA A 158 5.84 -58.23 18.92
CA ALA A 158 5.00 -57.83 20.05
C ALA A 158 5.06 -56.33 20.40
N GLY A 159 6.14 -55.63 20.04
CA GLY A 159 6.32 -54.21 20.31
C GLY A 159 6.04 -53.28 19.13
N SER A 160 5.56 -53.82 18.00
CA SER A 160 5.37 -53.05 16.77
C SER A 160 4.21 -52.05 16.89
N GLN A 161 4.44 -50.83 16.41
CA GLN A 161 3.43 -49.77 16.28
C GLN A 161 3.18 -49.42 14.81
N GLU A 162 3.67 -50.25 13.89
CA GLU A 162 3.55 -50.02 12.45
C GLU A 162 2.22 -50.57 11.92
N ALA A 163 1.63 -49.87 10.95
CA ALA A 163 0.43 -50.36 10.26
C ALA A 163 0.77 -51.58 9.40
N VAL A 164 -0.15 -52.56 9.36
CA VAL A 164 -0.05 -53.71 8.45
C VAL A 164 -0.68 -53.37 7.09
N ASN A 165 -0.09 -53.89 6.01
CA ASN A 165 -0.65 -53.73 4.67
C ASN A 165 -1.36 -55.00 4.17
N GLY A 166 -2.04 -54.89 3.03
CA GLY A 166 -2.84 -55.99 2.47
C GLY A 166 -2.05 -57.25 2.14
N SER A 167 -0.76 -57.14 1.75
CA SER A 167 0.06 -58.31 1.42
C SER A 167 0.35 -59.19 2.64
N GLN A 168 0.50 -58.57 3.81
CA GLN A 168 0.74 -59.27 5.07
C GLN A 168 -0.50 -60.03 5.51
N LEU A 169 -1.66 -59.36 5.49
CA LEU A 169 -2.93 -60.00 5.82
C LEU A 169 -3.25 -61.13 4.84
N PHE A 170 -2.95 -60.94 3.56
CA PHE A 170 -3.10 -61.98 2.55
C PHE A 170 -2.22 -63.20 2.85
N ALA A 171 -0.95 -63.02 3.20
CA ALA A 171 -0.07 -64.13 3.57
C ALA A 171 -0.60 -64.93 4.77
N THR A 172 -1.13 -64.26 5.80
CA THR A 172 -1.81 -64.93 6.92
C THR A 172 -3.02 -65.73 6.44
N ASN A 173 -3.84 -65.18 5.55
CA ASN A 173 -5.01 -65.86 4.99
C ASN A 173 -4.63 -67.12 4.18
N GLN A 174 -3.51 -67.08 3.44
CA GLN A 174 -3.01 -68.26 2.72
C GLN A 174 -2.59 -69.38 3.68
N THR A 175 -1.91 -69.04 4.78
CA THR A 175 -1.57 -70.01 5.84
C THR A 175 -2.83 -70.60 6.47
N MET A 176 -3.85 -69.78 6.75
CA MET A 176 -5.12 -70.25 7.29
C MET A 176 -5.87 -71.19 6.33
N ALA A 177 -5.89 -70.86 5.04
CA ALA A 177 -6.49 -71.73 4.01
C ALA A 177 -5.77 -73.08 3.93
N GLY A 178 -4.43 -73.08 4.04
CA GLY A 178 -3.63 -74.30 4.14
C GLY A 178 -4.00 -75.14 5.37
N ASN A 179 -4.11 -74.52 6.54
CA ASN A 179 -4.54 -75.20 7.77
C ASN A 179 -5.95 -75.78 7.64
N SER A 180 -6.89 -75.04 7.07
CA SER A 180 -8.25 -75.51 6.82
C SER A 180 -8.27 -76.75 5.92
N THR A 181 -7.42 -76.77 4.90
CA THR A 181 -7.27 -77.92 4.00
C THR A 181 -6.71 -79.13 4.75
N ALA A 182 -5.66 -78.95 5.56
CA ALA A 182 -5.07 -80.02 6.35
C ALA A 182 -6.06 -80.63 7.36
N ILE A 183 -6.87 -79.78 8.01
CA ILE A 183 -7.92 -80.22 8.95
C ILE A 183 -8.99 -81.03 8.22
N GLY A 184 -9.45 -80.57 7.04
CA GLY A 184 -10.43 -81.31 6.24
C GLY A 184 -9.93 -82.70 5.84
N SER A 185 -8.66 -82.80 5.43
CA SER A 185 -8.02 -84.08 5.13
C SER A 185 -7.97 -85.00 6.36
N LEU A 186 -7.64 -84.46 7.53
CA LEU A 186 -7.65 -85.23 8.78
C LEU A 186 -9.05 -85.74 9.13
N GLN A 187 -10.09 -84.91 8.97
CA GLN A 187 -11.48 -85.33 9.18
C GLN A 187 -11.87 -86.48 8.26
N GLY A 188 -11.55 -86.38 6.96
CA GLY A 188 -11.79 -87.47 6.01
C GLY A 188 -11.09 -88.77 6.40
N LEU A 189 -9.87 -88.70 6.94
CA LEU A 189 -9.11 -89.86 7.42
C LEU A 189 -9.70 -90.47 8.72
N VAL A 190 -10.25 -89.65 9.61
CA VAL A 190 -10.91 -90.15 10.83
C VAL A 190 -12.24 -90.80 10.49
N SER A 191 -13.03 -90.20 9.59
CA SER A 191 -14.31 -90.75 9.16
C SER A 191 -14.20 -92.06 8.37
N SER A 192 -13.04 -92.38 7.79
CA SER A 192 -12.80 -93.66 7.10
C SER A 192 -12.24 -94.76 7.99
N GLN A 193 -11.88 -94.46 9.23
CA GLN A 193 -11.35 -95.41 10.22
C GLN A 193 -12.35 -95.82 11.30
N GLY A 194 -13.53 -95.18 11.38
CA GLY A 194 -14.64 -95.56 12.25
C GLY A 194 -15.75 -96.23 11.47
#